data_AF-A0A9Y2AK46-F1
#
_entry.id   AF-A0A9Y2AK46-F1
#
_cell.length_a   1.000
_cell.length_b   1.000
_cell.length_c   1.000
_cell.angle_alpha   90.00
_cell.angle_beta   90.00
_cell.angle_gamma   90.00
#
_symmetry.space_group_name_H-M   'P 1'
#
loop_
_entity.id
_entity.type
_entity.pdbx_description
1 polymer ?
#
loop_
_entity_poly.entity_id
_entity_poly.type
_entity_poly.pdbx_seq_one_letter_code
_entity_poly.pdbx_strand_id
1 'polypeptide(L)' 'MQRESEKSKQELPQKRCGNCNRLLFYGYAKSLKIKCPKCGNILFFEN' A
#
# COMPACT_ATOMS: atom_id res chain seq x y z
N MET A 1 -7.63 20.00 25.24
CA MET A 1 -6.92 19.24 24.18
C MET A 1 -7.12 17.76 24.44
N GLN A 2 -8.21 17.18 23.93
CA GLN A 2 -8.47 15.75 24.06
C GLN A 2 -7.83 15.04 22.85
N ARG A 3 -6.95 14.07 23.09
CA ARG A 3 -6.27 13.27 22.06
C ARG A 3 -7.24 12.22 21.50
N GLU A 4 -8.06 12.64 20.55
CA GLU A 4 -8.96 11.75 19.80
C GLU A 4 -8.21 10.92 18.74
N SER A 5 -7.42 9.92 19.14
CA SER A 5 -6.76 9.04 18.16
C SER A 5 -6.76 7.56 18.55
N GLU A 6 -7.87 7.07 19.11
CA GLU A 6 -8.14 5.63 19.28
C GLU A 6 -9.44 5.20 18.60
N LYS A 7 -9.79 5.85 17.48
CA LYS A 7 -10.92 5.41 16.64
C LYS A 7 -10.49 4.23 15.76
N SER A 8 -10.87 3.03 16.22
CA SER A 8 -11.26 1.88 15.41
C SER A 8 -10.24 1.35 14.39
N LYS A 9 -9.35 0.47 14.84
CA LYS A 9 -8.61 -0.49 13.99
C LYS A 9 -9.55 -1.55 13.39
N GLN A 10 -10.59 -1.14 12.66
CA GLN A 10 -11.33 -2.08 11.82
C GLN A 10 -10.41 -2.51 10.69
N GLU A 11 -10.36 -3.82 10.44
CA GLU A 11 -9.33 -4.56 9.72
C GLU A 11 -9.09 -4.06 8.29
N LEU A 12 -8.16 -3.12 8.13
CA LEU A 12 -7.70 -2.67 6.81
C LEU A 12 -7.14 -3.89 6.03
N PRO A 13 -7.48 -4.08 4.75
CA PRO A 13 -7.07 -5.24 3.99
C PRO A 13 -5.54 -5.30 3.86
N GLN A 14 -4.99 -6.48 4.08
CA GLN A 14 -3.56 -6.71 3.94
C GLN A 14 -3.17 -6.68 2.46
N LYS A 15 -2.26 -5.79 2.09
CA LYS A 15 -1.60 -5.80 0.78
C LYS A 15 -0.25 -6.48 0.91
N ARG A 16 -0.15 -7.65 0.27
CA ARG A 16 1.05 -8.49 0.25
C ARG A 16 1.65 -8.48 -1.15
N CYS A 17 2.96 -8.69 -1.24
CA CYS A 17 3.65 -8.83 -2.52
C CYS A 17 3.16 -10.11 -3.23
N GLY A 18 2.72 -10.00 -4.48
CA GLY A 18 2.23 -11.15 -5.26
C GLY A 18 3.29 -12.22 -5.56
N ASN A 19 4.58 -11.93 -5.38
CA ASN A 19 5.67 -12.87 -5.65
C ASN A 19 6.23 -13.55 -4.38
N CYS A 20 6.38 -12.83 -3.27
CA CYS A 20 6.98 -13.36 -2.03
C CYS A 20 6.04 -13.37 -0.82
N ASN A 21 4.79 -12.96 -1.01
CA ASN A 21 3.74 -12.87 0.02
C ASN A 21 4.08 -11.99 1.26
N ARG A 22 5.19 -11.23 1.19
CA ARG A 22 5.60 -10.28 2.24
C ARG A 22 4.54 -9.18 2.39
N LEU A 23 4.18 -8.87 3.63
CA LEU A 23 3.28 -7.76 3.96
C LEU A 23 3.93 -6.43 3.59
N LEU A 24 3.24 -5.64 2.76
CA LEU A 24 3.68 -4.32 2.32
C LEU A 24 3.01 -3.23 3.17
N PHE A 25 1.68 -3.27 3.29
CA PHE A 25 0.89 -2.34 4.11
C PHE A 25 -0.53 -2.87 4.34
N TYR A 26 -1.25 -2.25 5.28
CA TYR A 26 -2.68 -2.45 5.48
C TYR A 26 -3.45 -1.27 4.86
N GLY A 27 -4.34 -1.53 3.91
CA GLY A 27 -5.20 -0.49 3.31
C GLY A 27 -5.47 -0.66 1.82
N TYR A 28 -6.16 0.33 1.25
CA TYR A 28 -6.49 0.40 -0.17
C TYR A 28 -5.51 1.36 -0.87
N ALA A 29 -4.95 0.95 -2.01
CA ALA A 29 -4.17 1.83 -2.87
C ALA A 29 -5.00 2.20 -4.09
N LYS A 30 -5.16 3.51 -4.35
CA LYS A 30 -5.92 4.03 -5.51
C LYS A 30 -5.09 4.06 -6.81
N SER A 31 -3.79 4.31 -6.71
CA SER A 31 -2.91 4.39 -7.88
C SER A 31 -1.49 4.00 -7.46
N LEU A 32 -0.84 3.14 -8.24
CA LEU A 32 0.51 2.66 -7.94
C LEU A 32 1.49 3.13 -9.01
N LYS A 33 2.59 3.72 -8.53
CA LYS A 33 3.70 4.19 -9.35
C LYS A 33 4.94 3.38 -8.97
N ILE A 34 5.37 2.50 -9.87
CA ILE A 34 6.49 1.58 -9.63
C ILE A 34 7.64 1.99 -10.54
N LYS A 35 8.77 2.36 -9.94
CA LYS A 35 10.02 2.55 -10.67
C LYS A 35 10.72 1.19 -10.80
N CYS A 36 10.99 0.78 -12.03
CA CYS A 36 11.82 -0.38 -12.32
C CYS A 36 13.25 -0.11 -11.86
N PRO A 37 13.81 -0.86 -10.90
CA PRO A 37 15.17 -0.61 -10.43
C PRO A 37 16.24 -1.04 -11.45
N LYS A 38 15.88 -1.84 -12.47
CA LYS A 38 16.80 -2.33 -13.49
C LYS A 38 17.02 -1.35 -14.65
N CYS A 39 15.95 -0.71 -15.14
CA CYS A 39 16.02 0.20 -16.28
C CYS A 39 15.54 1.61 -15.97
N GLY A 40 15.06 1.86 -14.75
CA GLY A 40 14.53 3.16 -14.33
C GLY A 40 13.12 3.47 -14.84
N ASN A 41 12.56 2.64 -15.73
CA ASN A 41 11.24 2.88 -16.30
C ASN A 41 10.16 2.93 -15.20
N ILE A 42 9.25 3.89 -15.28
CA ILE A 42 8.21 4.08 -14.27
C ILE A 42 6.88 3.64 -14.86
N LEU A 43 6.31 2.60 -14.28
CA LEU A 43 5.00 2.09 -14.65
C LEU A 43 3.95 2.70 -13.74
N PHE A 44 2.86 3.13 -14.37
CA PHE A 44 1.71 3.73 -13.73
C PHE A 44 0.54 2.79 -13.92
N PHE A 45 -0.05 2.37 -12.81
CA PHE A 45 -1.27 1.57 -12.81
C PHE A 45 -2.35 2.39 -12.14
N GLU A 46 -3.35 2.74 -12.94
CA GLU A 46 -4.62 3.34 -12.53
C GLU A 46 -5.71 2.28 -12.64
N ASN A 47 -6.66 2.31 -11.72
CA ASN A 47 -7.83 1.43 -11.70
C ASN A 47 -9.09 2.24 -11.95
#